data_AF-A0A1W2AFS4-F1
#
_entry.id   AF-A0A1W2AFS4-F1
#
_cell.length_a   1.000
_cell.length_b   1.000
_cell.length_c   1.000
_cell.angle_alpha   90.00
_cell.angle_beta   90.00
_cell.angle_gamma   90.00
#
_symmetry.space_group_name_H-M   'P 1'
#
loop_
_entity.id
_entity.type
_entity.pdbx_description
1 polymer ?
#
loop_
_entity_poly.entity_id
_entity_poly.type
_entity_poly.pdbx_seq_one_letter_code
_entity_poly.pdbx_strand_id
1 'polypeptide(L)'
;MKRRLLLVSLIILALLLGSCTHHEKYHRQNELHDQIAELERCVLAEMGDYICFDEPVIKDDIRRIDISIVFISEYTYDDKKMIEYPPLAVMEDTRGLVVDFLKDDPLYFPEDYSICIQVVMPPDGSSSSGVAYNTVGEWTNYIADQKYDELCVVDYGYLDADDLCDLDPHGIRAISLDDYSSDNIDELCDVIDALPELQDVVVHDSVASELANRKPDINVIGIK
;
A
#
# COMPACT_ATOMS: atom_id res chain seq x y z
N MET A 1 47.35 31.70 -14.89
CA MET A 1 46.21 31.05 -15.58
C MET A 1 46.06 29.56 -15.25
N LYS A 2 47.10 28.73 -15.39
CA LYS A 2 47.00 27.26 -15.17
C LYS A 2 46.43 26.82 -13.81
N ARG A 3 46.78 27.50 -12.70
CA ARG A 3 46.25 27.22 -11.35
C ARG A 3 44.75 27.52 -11.18
N ARG A 4 44.23 28.56 -11.86
CA ARG A 4 42.79 28.90 -11.80
C ARG A 4 41.96 27.93 -12.65
N LEU A 5 42.50 27.47 -13.77
CA LEU A 5 41.87 26.46 -14.62
C LEU A 5 41.72 25.12 -13.88
N LEU A 6 42.78 24.69 -13.18
CA LEU A 6 42.81 23.43 -12.42
C LEU A 6 41.85 23.44 -11.22
N LEU A 7 41.69 24.59 -10.56
CA LEU A 7 40.74 24.76 -9.45
C LEU A 7 39.29 24.72 -9.94
N VAL A 8 38.99 25.33 -11.08
CA VAL A 8 37.66 25.28 -11.70
C VAL A 8 37.33 23.87 -12.19
N SER A 9 38.29 23.14 -12.76
CA SER A 9 38.11 21.73 -13.13
C SER A 9 37.83 20.82 -11.93
N LEU A 10 38.49 21.05 -10.79
CA LEU A 10 38.23 20.31 -9.53
C LEU A 10 36.85 20.62 -8.94
N ILE A 11 36.40 21.88 -9.02
CA ILE A 11 35.06 22.28 -8.57
C ILE A 11 33.98 21.66 -9.48
N ILE A 12 34.18 21.65 -10.80
CA ILE A 12 33.27 21.00 -11.75
C ILE A 12 33.24 19.49 -11.51
N LEU A 13 34.39 18.84 -11.26
CA LEU A 13 34.44 17.42 -10.94
C LEU A 13 33.75 17.10 -9.59
N ALA A 14 33.89 17.96 -8.57
CA ALA A 14 33.20 17.82 -7.30
C ALA A 14 31.68 18.06 -7.41
N LEU A 15 31.25 18.96 -8.30
CA LEU A 15 29.84 19.19 -8.62
C LEU A 15 29.24 18.03 -9.44
N LEU A 16 30.03 17.39 -10.31
CA LEU A 16 29.62 16.21 -11.09
C LEU A 16 29.62 14.92 -10.26
N LEU A 17 30.43 14.84 -9.20
CA LEU A 17 30.45 13.73 -8.23
C LEU A 17 29.49 13.95 -7.04
N GLY A 18 28.82 15.11 -6.99
CA GLY A 18 28.03 15.57 -5.84
C GLY A 18 26.58 15.08 -5.78
N SER A 19 26.18 14.17 -6.67
CA SER A 19 24.83 13.60 -6.67
C SER A 19 24.89 12.10 -6.91
N CYS A 20 25.66 11.39 -6.08
CA CYS A 20 25.29 10.04 -5.71
C CYS A 20 24.23 10.19 -4.63
N THR A 21 22.96 10.33 -5.04
CA THR A 21 21.84 10.06 -4.12
C THR A 21 22.08 8.68 -3.52
N HIS A 22 22.27 8.64 -2.21
CA HIS A 22 22.41 7.39 -1.48
C HIS A 22 21.01 6.79 -1.45
N HIS A 23 20.70 5.94 -2.43
CA HIS A 23 19.42 5.25 -2.48
C HIS A 23 19.42 4.18 -1.41
N GLU A 24 18.45 4.27 -0.50
CA GLU A 24 18.19 3.21 0.46
C GLU A 24 17.71 1.99 -0.34
N LYS A 25 18.51 0.92 -0.30
CA LYS A 25 18.16 -0.33 -0.93
C LYS A 25 17.47 -1.20 0.10
N TYR A 26 16.27 -1.66 -0.26
CA TYR A 26 15.52 -2.60 0.54
C TYR A 26 15.89 -3.99 0.06
N HIS A 27 16.40 -4.79 0.98
CA HIS A 27 16.83 -6.14 0.70
C HIS A 27 15.86 -7.11 1.34
N ARG A 28 15.86 -8.35 0.83
CA ARG A 28 15.18 -9.47 1.49
C ARG A 28 15.47 -9.45 3.00
N GLN A 29 14.39 -9.51 3.78
CA GLN A 29 14.45 -9.50 5.22
C GLN A 29 15.05 -10.81 5.75
N ASN A 30 16.10 -10.70 6.56
CA ASN A 30 16.79 -11.85 7.17
C ASN A 30 16.57 -11.94 8.68
N GLU A 31 16.15 -10.83 9.30
CA GLU A 31 15.85 -10.73 10.72
C GLU A 31 14.38 -10.33 10.88
N LEU A 32 13.70 -10.98 11.81
CA LEU A 32 12.29 -10.73 12.08
C LEU A 32 12.16 -9.71 13.22
N HIS A 33 11.14 -8.87 13.17
CA HIS A 33 10.80 -7.94 14.24
C HIS A 33 10.04 -8.68 15.34
N ASP A 34 10.61 -8.72 16.55
CA ASP A 34 10.08 -9.49 17.68
C ASP A 34 8.59 -9.26 17.94
N GLN A 35 8.10 -8.04 17.70
CA GLN A 35 6.71 -7.62 17.92
C GLN A 35 5.72 -8.30 16.96
N ILE A 36 6.14 -8.65 15.75
CA ILE A 36 5.30 -9.25 14.70
C ILE A 36 5.92 -10.50 14.05
N ALA A 37 6.91 -11.12 14.69
CA ALA A 37 7.76 -12.14 14.07
C ALA A 37 6.99 -13.38 13.58
N GLU A 38 5.84 -13.72 14.18
CA GLU A 38 5.03 -14.86 13.72
C GLU A 38 4.28 -14.53 12.43
N LEU A 39 3.67 -13.35 12.36
CA LEU A 39 3.06 -12.80 11.16
C LEU A 39 4.09 -12.70 10.02
N GLU A 40 5.24 -12.08 10.28
CA GLU A 40 6.30 -11.94 9.27
C GLU A 40 6.80 -13.29 8.77
N ARG A 41 7.00 -14.26 9.68
CA ARG A 41 7.43 -15.60 9.30
C ARG A 41 6.43 -16.29 8.39
N CYS A 42 5.14 -16.11 8.64
CA CYS A 42 4.08 -16.65 7.80
C CYS A 42 4.09 -15.98 6.41
N VAL A 43 4.08 -14.65 6.38
CA VAL A 43 3.98 -13.88 5.13
C VAL A 43 5.27 -14.01 4.29
N LEU A 44 6.44 -13.85 4.89
CA LEU A 44 7.73 -13.86 4.17
C LEU A 44 8.12 -15.25 3.66
N ALA A 45 7.49 -16.32 4.15
CA ALA A 45 7.68 -17.66 3.60
C ALA A 45 7.26 -17.74 2.13
N GLU A 46 6.20 -17.01 1.76
CA GLU A 46 5.67 -16.96 0.40
C GLU A 46 6.07 -15.66 -0.32
N MET A 47 6.03 -14.52 0.38
CA MET A 47 6.18 -13.18 -0.23
C MET A 47 7.56 -12.55 -0.06
N GLY A 48 8.51 -13.22 0.63
CA GLY A 48 9.82 -12.64 0.94
C GLY A 48 10.77 -12.46 -0.25
N ASP A 49 10.38 -12.87 -1.46
CA ASP A 49 11.07 -12.52 -2.72
C ASP A 49 10.60 -11.19 -3.33
N TYR A 50 9.58 -10.57 -2.74
CA TYR A 50 8.93 -9.35 -3.25
C TYR A 50 8.92 -8.23 -2.22
N ILE A 51 8.74 -8.55 -0.94
CA ILE A 51 8.56 -7.58 0.13
C ILE A 51 9.46 -7.82 1.35
N CYS A 52 9.58 -6.78 2.18
CA CYS A 52 10.04 -6.84 3.55
C CYS A 52 9.12 -5.97 4.43
N PHE A 53 9.19 -6.15 5.74
CA PHE A 53 8.52 -5.31 6.72
C PHE A 53 9.51 -4.29 7.28
N ASP A 54 9.02 -3.09 7.56
CA ASP A 54 9.68 -2.17 8.50
C ASP A 54 9.27 -2.51 9.94
N GLU A 55 10.01 -1.98 10.91
CA GLU A 55 9.67 -2.15 12.33
C GLU A 55 8.28 -1.56 12.61
N PRO A 56 7.35 -2.33 13.22
CA PRO A 56 5.99 -1.86 13.48
C PRO A 56 5.98 -0.72 14.50
N VAL A 57 5.13 0.28 14.27
CA VAL A 57 4.97 1.43 15.17
C VAL A 57 3.69 1.25 15.98
N ILE A 58 3.84 1.04 17.29
CA ILE A 58 2.73 0.89 18.23
C ILE A 58 2.48 2.23 18.94
N LYS A 59 1.28 2.79 18.75
CA LYS A 59 0.83 4.07 19.30
C LYS A 59 -0.26 3.82 20.33
N ASP A 60 0.16 3.55 21.56
CA ASP A 60 -0.75 3.20 22.67
C ASP A 60 -1.70 4.34 23.07
N ASP A 61 -1.30 5.59 22.89
CA ASP A 61 -2.07 6.78 23.23
C ASP A 61 -3.36 6.92 22.40
N ILE A 62 -3.30 6.47 21.15
CA ILE A 62 -4.43 6.46 20.22
C ILE A 62 -4.91 5.05 19.86
N ARG A 63 -4.41 4.02 20.56
CA ARG A 63 -4.72 2.60 20.30
C ARG A 63 -4.56 2.24 18.82
N ARG A 64 -3.37 2.48 18.26
CA ARG A 64 -3.09 2.22 16.83
C ARG A 64 -1.81 1.44 16.61
N ILE A 65 -1.82 0.48 15.70
CA ILE A 65 -0.66 -0.25 15.20
C ILE A 65 -0.49 0.12 13.72
N ASP A 66 0.67 0.66 13.38
CA ASP A 66 1.06 0.93 12.00
C ASP A 66 2.16 -0.04 11.57
N ILE A 67 1.94 -0.72 10.45
CA ILE A 67 2.88 -1.65 9.83
C ILE A 67 3.16 -1.16 8.42
N SER A 68 4.43 -1.03 8.06
CA SER A 68 4.83 -0.73 6.68
C SER A 68 5.44 -1.96 6.03
N ILE A 69 4.90 -2.33 4.89
CA ILE A 69 5.41 -3.37 4.00
C ILE A 69 6.05 -2.67 2.81
N VAL A 70 7.30 -2.96 2.56
CA VAL A 70 8.10 -2.31 1.52
C VAL A 70 8.47 -3.34 0.46
N PHE A 71 8.28 -2.99 -0.81
CA PHE A 71 8.79 -3.81 -1.90
C PHE A 71 10.33 -3.79 -1.94
N ILE A 72 10.95 -4.97 -2.04
CA ILE A 72 12.41 -5.07 -2.07
C ILE A 72 12.97 -4.60 -3.41
N SER A 73 14.15 -3.99 -3.38
CA SER A 73 14.80 -3.44 -4.56
C SER A 73 15.11 -4.49 -5.63
N GLU A 74 15.39 -5.74 -5.25
CA GLU A 74 15.61 -6.84 -6.20
C GLU A 74 14.37 -7.17 -7.04
N TYR A 75 13.17 -6.92 -6.50
CA TYR A 75 11.91 -7.07 -7.22
C TYR A 75 11.63 -5.82 -8.07
N THR A 76 11.74 -4.62 -7.48
CA THR A 76 11.38 -3.37 -8.18
C THR A 76 12.32 -3.01 -9.33
N TYR A 77 13.53 -3.57 -9.38
CA TYR A 77 14.47 -3.40 -10.49
C TYR A 77 14.39 -4.50 -11.56
N ASP A 78 13.49 -5.47 -11.41
CA ASP A 78 13.28 -6.57 -12.36
C ASP A 78 11.94 -6.43 -13.08
N ASP A 79 11.96 -5.72 -14.22
CA ASP A 79 10.78 -5.49 -15.06
C ASP A 79 10.05 -6.80 -15.41
N LYS A 80 10.77 -7.91 -15.57
CA LYS A 80 10.12 -9.20 -15.90
C LYS A 80 9.33 -9.72 -14.72
N LYS A 81 9.91 -9.64 -13.51
CA LYS A 81 9.18 -10.01 -12.28
C LYS A 81 8.00 -9.10 -12.04
N MET A 82 8.11 -7.79 -12.27
CA MET A 82 6.99 -6.87 -12.12
C MET A 82 5.87 -7.10 -13.14
N ILE A 83 6.19 -7.61 -14.33
CA ILE A 83 5.18 -8.02 -15.33
C ILE A 83 4.53 -9.35 -14.94
N GLU A 84 5.33 -10.31 -14.45
CA GLU A 84 4.84 -11.64 -14.04
C GLU A 84 4.04 -11.60 -12.74
N TYR A 85 4.44 -10.72 -11.82
CA TYR A 85 3.84 -10.48 -10.51
C TYR A 85 3.67 -8.97 -10.32
N PRO A 86 2.57 -8.37 -10.83
CA PRO A 86 2.31 -6.95 -10.68
C PRO A 86 2.25 -6.52 -9.21
N PRO A 87 2.66 -5.28 -8.85
CA PRO A 87 2.66 -4.82 -7.47
C PRO A 87 1.31 -4.96 -6.76
N LEU A 88 0.21 -4.68 -7.47
CA LEU A 88 -1.14 -4.83 -6.92
C LEU A 88 -1.48 -6.29 -6.61
N ALA A 89 -1.07 -7.24 -7.46
CA ALA A 89 -1.25 -8.67 -7.20
C ALA A 89 -0.41 -9.13 -6.00
N VAL A 90 0.85 -8.71 -5.91
CA VAL A 90 1.70 -9.02 -4.74
C VAL A 90 1.11 -8.43 -3.45
N MET A 91 0.59 -7.20 -3.52
CA MET A 91 -0.12 -6.56 -2.41
C MET A 91 -1.31 -7.43 -2.01
N GLU A 92 -2.16 -7.84 -2.93
CA GLU A 92 -3.35 -8.63 -2.61
C GLU A 92 -3.05 -10.04 -2.08
N ASP A 93 -2.08 -10.74 -2.67
CA ASP A 93 -1.62 -12.04 -2.16
C ASP A 93 -1.07 -11.91 -0.74
N THR A 94 -0.34 -10.81 -0.47
CA THR A 94 0.14 -10.49 0.88
C THR A 94 -1.02 -10.22 1.84
N ARG A 95 -2.05 -9.47 1.40
CA ARG A 95 -3.26 -9.22 2.21
C ARG A 95 -3.95 -10.52 2.58
N GLY A 96 -4.12 -11.44 1.62
CA GLY A 96 -4.71 -12.75 1.84
C GLY A 96 -3.99 -13.54 2.92
N LEU A 97 -2.65 -13.60 2.87
CA LEU A 97 -1.83 -14.26 3.89
C LEU A 97 -1.98 -13.63 5.28
N VAL A 98 -2.00 -12.29 5.36
CA VAL A 98 -2.21 -11.58 6.63
C VAL A 98 -3.61 -11.87 7.19
N VAL A 99 -4.64 -11.81 6.35
CA VAL A 99 -6.03 -12.08 6.74
C VAL A 99 -6.19 -13.52 7.22
N ASP A 100 -5.62 -14.49 6.52
CA ASP A 100 -5.70 -15.90 6.91
C ASP A 100 -4.93 -16.17 8.20
N PHE A 101 -3.76 -15.55 8.39
CA PHE A 101 -3.04 -15.58 9.66
C PHE A 101 -3.90 -15.06 10.83
N LEU A 102 -4.57 -13.92 10.64
CA LEU A 102 -5.43 -13.32 11.67
C LEU A 102 -6.73 -14.10 11.90
N LYS A 103 -7.24 -14.84 10.91
CA LYS A 103 -8.37 -15.76 11.13
C LYS A 103 -7.98 -16.92 12.04
N ASP A 104 -6.75 -17.43 11.90
CA ASP A 104 -6.21 -18.50 12.73
C ASP A 104 -5.84 -18.03 14.14
N ASP A 105 -5.44 -16.76 14.29
CA ASP A 105 -5.17 -16.11 15.58
C ASP A 105 -5.82 -14.71 15.69
N PRO A 106 -7.14 -14.63 15.96
CA PRO A 106 -7.88 -13.36 15.97
C PRO A 106 -7.50 -12.44 17.15
N LEU A 107 -6.74 -12.95 18.13
CA LEU A 107 -6.27 -12.19 19.29
C LEU A 107 -4.81 -11.79 19.17
N TYR A 108 -4.19 -12.01 18.00
CA TYR A 108 -2.79 -11.66 17.76
C TYR A 108 -2.53 -10.16 17.98
N PHE A 109 -3.44 -9.31 17.50
CA PHE A 109 -3.48 -7.90 17.84
C PHE A 109 -4.56 -7.62 18.88
N PRO A 110 -4.38 -6.62 19.78
CA PRO A 110 -5.40 -6.29 20.74
C PRO A 110 -6.68 -5.76 20.06
N GLU A 111 -7.83 -6.30 20.44
CA GLU A 111 -9.14 -5.97 19.83
C GLU A 111 -9.50 -4.48 19.89
N ASP A 112 -8.98 -3.73 20.87
CA ASP A 112 -9.24 -2.29 21.00
C ASP A 112 -8.37 -1.43 20.08
N TYR A 113 -7.39 -2.00 19.37
CA TYR A 113 -6.50 -1.26 18.48
C TYR A 113 -7.04 -1.17 17.06
N SER A 114 -6.84 0.01 16.46
CA SER A 114 -6.90 0.19 15.02
C SER A 114 -5.59 -0.28 14.39
N ILE A 115 -5.67 -1.01 13.29
CA ILE A 115 -4.52 -1.54 12.58
C ILE A 115 -4.52 -0.88 11.19
N CYS A 116 -3.35 -0.40 10.78
CA CYS A 116 -3.10 0.11 9.44
C CYS A 116 -1.84 -0.56 8.91
N ILE A 117 -1.98 -1.24 7.77
CA ILE A 117 -0.88 -1.83 7.04
C ILE A 117 -0.75 -1.05 5.73
N GLN A 118 0.35 -0.34 5.56
CA GLN A 118 0.65 0.40 4.34
C GLN A 118 1.64 -0.39 3.50
N VAL A 119 1.36 -0.52 2.21
CA VAL A 119 2.24 -1.16 1.24
C VAL A 119 2.85 -0.10 0.34
N VAL A 120 4.18 -0.05 0.30
CA VAL A 120 4.92 1.04 -0.35
C VAL A 120 6.00 0.55 -1.30
N MET A 121 6.15 1.27 -2.40
CA MET A 121 7.30 1.16 -3.29
C MET A 121 8.40 2.12 -2.82
N PRO A 122 9.65 1.63 -2.68
CA PRO A 122 10.77 2.52 -2.40
C PRO A 122 11.01 3.46 -3.59
N PRO A 123 11.56 4.66 -3.35
CA PRO A 123 11.86 5.59 -4.43
C PRO A 123 12.81 4.95 -5.46
N ASP A 124 12.45 5.01 -6.74
CA ASP A 124 13.20 4.39 -7.84
C ASP A 124 14.51 5.13 -8.18
N GLY A 125 14.74 6.30 -7.57
CA GLY A 125 15.95 7.10 -7.75
C GLY A 125 15.98 7.88 -9.08
N SER A 126 14.92 7.82 -9.88
CA SER A 126 14.77 8.65 -11.07
C SER A 126 14.68 10.12 -10.68
N SER A 127 15.10 11.02 -11.58
CA SER A 127 14.96 12.46 -11.38
C SER A 127 13.51 12.94 -11.23
N SER A 128 12.55 12.07 -11.56
CA SER A 128 11.11 12.25 -11.37
C SER A 128 10.57 11.65 -10.07
N SER A 129 11.26 10.68 -9.47
CA SER A 129 10.87 10.17 -8.16
C SER A 129 11.18 11.20 -7.09
N GLY A 130 10.19 11.50 -6.25
CA GLY A 130 10.44 12.24 -5.02
C GLY A 130 11.36 11.45 -4.09
N VAL A 131 11.79 12.09 -3.00
CA VAL A 131 12.50 11.42 -1.89
C VAL A 131 11.55 10.52 -1.07
N ALA A 132 10.24 10.58 -1.35
CA ALA A 132 9.21 9.88 -0.62
C ALA A 132 8.88 8.54 -1.29
N TYR A 133 8.51 7.55 -0.46
CA TYR A 133 7.84 6.33 -0.88
C TYR A 133 6.60 6.62 -1.71
N ASN A 134 6.31 5.75 -2.68
CA ASN A 134 5.02 5.74 -3.37
C ASN A 134 4.13 4.71 -2.68
N THR A 135 3.02 5.15 -2.08
CA THR A 135 2.00 4.23 -1.57
C THR A 135 1.41 3.45 -2.74
N VAL A 136 1.45 2.12 -2.65
CA VAL A 136 0.71 1.23 -3.56
C VAL A 136 -0.71 1.05 -3.02
N GLY A 137 -0.84 0.95 -1.70
CA GLY A 137 -2.12 1.03 -1.03
C GLY A 137 -2.05 0.71 0.45
N GLU A 138 -3.20 0.60 1.09
CA GLU A 138 -3.36 0.42 2.52
C GLU A 138 -4.45 -0.61 2.83
N TRP A 139 -4.29 -1.34 3.93
CA TRP A 139 -5.32 -2.18 4.52
C TRP A 139 -5.53 -1.79 5.97
N THR A 140 -6.77 -1.68 6.38
CA THR A 140 -7.10 -1.32 7.75
C THR A 140 -8.28 -2.13 8.28
N ASN A 141 -8.50 -2.04 9.57
CA ASN A 141 -9.73 -2.52 10.22
C ASN A 141 -10.64 -1.33 10.60
N TYR A 142 -10.49 -0.18 9.94
CA TYR A 142 -11.29 1.00 10.23
C TYR A 142 -11.38 1.94 9.04
N ILE A 143 -12.53 2.58 8.85
CA ILE A 143 -12.70 3.60 7.83
C ILE A 143 -13.61 4.70 8.37
N ALA A 144 -13.23 5.97 8.15
CA ALA A 144 -13.88 7.11 8.78
C ALA A 144 -14.06 6.90 10.31
N ASP A 145 -15.31 6.85 10.79
CA ASP A 145 -15.65 6.63 12.20
C ASP A 145 -16.07 5.17 12.52
N GLN A 146 -15.90 4.25 11.56
CA GLN A 146 -16.28 2.85 11.69
C GLN A 146 -15.06 1.96 11.94
N LYS A 147 -15.24 0.96 12.81
CA LYS A 147 -14.24 -0.08 13.10
C LYS A 147 -14.82 -1.44 12.74
N TYR A 148 -13.95 -2.29 12.21
CA TYR A 148 -14.20 -3.67 11.83
C TYR A 148 -13.37 -4.59 12.73
N ASP A 149 -13.87 -5.81 12.93
CA ASP A 149 -13.17 -6.84 13.69
C ASP A 149 -12.00 -7.47 12.91
N GLU A 150 -11.90 -7.20 11.60
CA GLU A 150 -10.93 -7.80 10.69
C GLU A 150 -10.30 -6.74 9.78
N LEU A 151 -9.13 -7.04 9.20
CA LEU A 151 -8.48 -6.23 8.15
C LEU A 151 -9.22 -6.39 6.81
N CYS A 152 -10.39 -5.76 6.70
CA CYS A 152 -11.29 -5.88 5.54
C CYS A 152 -11.54 -4.55 4.82
N VAL A 153 -10.85 -3.48 5.22
CA VAL A 153 -10.90 -2.17 4.57
C VAL A 153 -9.66 -2.03 3.70
N VAL A 154 -9.82 -1.60 2.45
CA VAL A 154 -8.71 -1.41 1.52
C VAL A 154 -8.73 -0.02 0.88
N ASP A 155 -7.55 0.46 0.53
CA ASP A 155 -7.34 1.62 -0.34
C ASP A 155 -6.21 1.23 -1.30
N TYR A 156 -6.54 1.04 -2.58
CA TYR A 156 -5.54 0.71 -3.61
C TYR A 156 -5.16 1.95 -4.44
N GLY A 157 -5.57 3.14 -4.03
CA GLY A 157 -5.54 4.35 -4.86
C GLY A 157 -6.49 4.26 -6.05
N TYR A 158 -6.10 4.86 -7.17
CA TYR A 158 -6.87 4.79 -8.41
C TYR A 158 -6.80 3.38 -9.00
N LEU A 159 -7.96 2.73 -9.11
CA LEU A 159 -8.14 1.43 -9.76
C LEU A 159 -8.92 1.56 -11.06
N ASP A 160 -8.80 0.59 -11.96
CA ASP A 160 -9.86 0.30 -12.90
C ASP A 160 -10.43 -1.12 -12.67
N ALA A 161 -11.51 -1.46 -13.36
CA ALA A 161 -12.11 -2.79 -13.21
C ALA A 161 -11.23 -3.91 -13.79
N ASP A 162 -10.33 -3.60 -14.72
CA ASP A 162 -9.41 -4.58 -15.29
C ASP A 162 -8.31 -4.92 -14.26
N ASP A 163 -7.87 -3.95 -13.45
CA ASP A 163 -6.94 -4.17 -12.33
C ASP A 163 -7.45 -5.20 -11.33
N LEU A 164 -8.78 -5.31 -11.15
CA LEU A 164 -9.41 -6.25 -10.22
C LEU A 164 -9.63 -7.65 -10.81
N CYS A 165 -9.60 -7.81 -12.14
CA CYS A 165 -9.92 -9.08 -12.79
C CYS A 165 -8.95 -10.21 -12.43
N ASP A 166 -7.70 -9.87 -12.11
CA ASP A 166 -6.64 -10.82 -11.78
C ASP A 166 -6.39 -10.92 -10.26
N LEU A 167 -7.18 -10.24 -9.44
CA LEU A 167 -7.06 -10.25 -7.98
C LEU A 167 -8.04 -11.24 -7.33
N ASP A 168 -7.74 -11.64 -6.10
CA ASP A 168 -8.67 -12.37 -5.23
C ASP A 168 -9.23 -11.44 -4.13
N PRO A 169 -10.27 -10.64 -4.41
CA PRO A 169 -10.76 -9.61 -3.50
C PRO A 169 -11.60 -10.14 -2.32
N HIS A 170 -11.54 -11.44 -2.01
CA HIS A 170 -12.34 -12.04 -0.96
C HIS A 170 -12.07 -11.41 0.43
N GLY A 171 -13.15 -11.21 1.19
CA GLY A 171 -13.09 -10.58 2.52
C GLY A 171 -12.97 -9.05 2.53
N ILE A 172 -12.94 -8.38 1.37
CA ILE A 172 -13.01 -6.92 1.30
C ILE A 172 -14.46 -6.48 1.56
N ARG A 173 -14.67 -5.74 2.65
CA ARG A 173 -15.99 -5.22 3.04
C ARG A 173 -16.11 -3.71 2.89
N ALA A 174 -14.99 -3.00 2.88
CA ALA A 174 -14.98 -1.57 2.65
C ALA A 174 -13.81 -1.15 1.76
N ILE A 175 -14.01 -0.10 0.95
CA ILE A 175 -12.97 0.46 0.08
C ILE A 175 -13.00 2.00 0.06
N SER A 176 -11.83 2.63 0.01
CA SER A 176 -11.69 4.06 -0.31
C SER A 176 -11.48 4.25 -1.80
N LEU A 177 -12.28 5.12 -2.42
CA LEU A 177 -12.27 5.50 -3.84
C LEU A 177 -12.46 7.03 -3.97
N ASP A 178 -11.86 7.80 -3.05
CA ASP A 178 -12.01 9.26 -2.96
C ASP A 178 -11.28 10.03 -4.06
N ASP A 179 -10.38 9.38 -4.80
CA ASP A 179 -9.72 9.95 -5.98
C ASP A 179 -10.63 10.06 -7.22
N TYR A 180 -11.81 9.44 -7.21
CA TYR A 180 -12.71 9.45 -8.36
C TYR A 180 -13.56 10.71 -8.43
N SER A 181 -13.76 11.17 -9.66
CA SER A 181 -14.65 12.29 -9.97
C SER A 181 -16.01 11.81 -10.47
N SER A 182 -16.97 12.75 -10.59
CA SER A 182 -18.29 12.44 -11.16
C SER A 182 -18.22 11.93 -12.60
N ASP A 183 -17.15 12.27 -13.33
CA ASP A 183 -16.95 11.85 -14.72
C ASP A 183 -16.60 10.34 -14.81
N ASN A 184 -16.21 9.71 -13.70
CA ASN A 184 -15.80 8.31 -13.61
C ASN A 184 -16.85 7.40 -12.94
N ILE A 185 -18.12 7.82 -12.88
CA ILE A 185 -19.11 7.07 -12.09
C ILE A 185 -19.43 5.67 -12.64
N ASP A 186 -19.33 5.46 -13.96
CA ASP A 186 -19.49 4.13 -14.55
C ASP A 186 -18.35 3.21 -14.11
N GLU A 187 -17.12 3.69 -14.15
CA GLU A 187 -15.91 2.96 -13.72
C GLU A 187 -15.97 2.62 -12.22
N LEU A 188 -16.39 3.57 -11.37
CA LEU A 188 -16.69 3.32 -9.96
C LEU A 188 -17.72 2.21 -9.76
N CYS A 189 -18.76 2.17 -10.59
CA CYS A 189 -19.79 1.14 -10.50
C CYS A 189 -19.26 -0.24 -10.88
N ASP A 190 -18.37 -0.30 -11.87
CA ASP A 190 -17.74 -1.55 -12.32
C ASP A 190 -16.77 -2.09 -11.26
N VAL A 191 -15.98 -1.22 -10.62
CA VAL A 191 -15.13 -1.57 -9.47
C VAL A 191 -15.95 -2.16 -8.33
N ILE A 192 -17.07 -1.51 -7.97
CA ILE A 192 -17.97 -2.01 -6.93
C ILE A 192 -18.56 -3.38 -7.29
N ASP A 193 -18.94 -3.59 -8.54
CA ASP A 193 -19.50 -4.88 -8.98
C ASP A 193 -18.48 -6.02 -8.98
N ALA A 194 -17.18 -5.69 -9.10
CA ALA A 194 -16.09 -6.65 -9.00
C ALA A 194 -15.78 -7.09 -7.56
N LEU A 195 -16.33 -6.40 -6.55
CA LEU A 195 -16.11 -6.68 -5.12
C LEU A 195 -17.38 -7.27 -4.47
N PRO A 196 -17.56 -8.60 -4.48
CA PRO A 196 -18.84 -9.24 -4.17
C PRO A 196 -19.27 -9.13 -2.70
N GLU A 197 -18.34 -8.89 -1.78
CA GLU A 197 -18.58 -8.80 -0.33
C GLU A 197 -18.62 -7.36 0.19
N LEU A 198 -18.50 -6.39 -0.72
CA LEU A 198 -18.41 -4.98 -0.40
C LEU A 198 -19.73 -4.47 0.21
N GLN A 199 -19.59 -3.68 1.27
CA GLN A 199 -20.69 -3.10 2.04
C GLN A 199 -20.57 -1.59 2.12
N ASP A 200 -19.36 -1.08 2.30
CA ASP A 200 -19.08 0.33 2.53
C ASP A 200 -18.13 0.89 1.47
N VAL A 201 -18.42 2.07 0.95
CA VAL A 201 -17.58 2.75 -0.03
C VAL A 201 -17.38 4.19 0.40
N VAL A 202 -16.12 4.61 0.56
CA VAL A 202 -15.76 6.01 0.78
C VAL A 202 -15.46 6.67 -0.55
N VAL A 203 -16.09 7.80 -0.83
CA VAL A 203 -15.88 8.61 -2.03
C VAL A 203 -15.92 10.09 -1.68
N HIS A 204 -15.41 10.93 -2.57
CA HIS A 204 -15.60 12.37 -2.45
C HIS A 204 -17.09 12.76 -2.53
N ASP A 205 -17.50 13.75 -1.73
CA ASP A 205 -18.88 14.22 -1.55
C ASP A 205 -19.57 14.58 -2.88
N SER A 206 -18.79 15.01 -3.88
CA SER A 206 -19.31 15.34 -5.22
C SER A 206 -19.91 14.15 -5.96
N VAL A 207 -19.51 12.91 -5.64
CA VAL A 207 -19.96 11.69 -6.32
C VAL A 207 -20.92 10.87 -5.45
N ALA A 208 -20.83 11.01 -4.12
CA ALA A 208 -21.55 10.19 -3.14
C ALA A 208 -23.06 10.04 -3.42
N SER A 209 -23.75 11.14 -3.73
CA SER A 209 -25.21 11.11 -3.96
C SER A 209 -25.58 10.36 -5.23
N GLU A 210 -24.80 10.50 -6.30
CA GLU A 210 -25.08 9.82 -7.56
C GLU A 210 -24.76 8.33 -7.45
N LEU A 211 -23.65 7.99 -6.79
CA LEU A 211 -23.25 6.61 -6.55
C LEU A 211 -24.28 5.87 -5.69
N ALA A 212 -24.75 6.48 -4.60
CA ALA A 212 -25.79 5.91 -3.73
C ALA A 212 -27.10 5.62 -4.48
N ASN A 213 -27.44 6.41 -5.50
CA ASN A 213 -28.61 6.15 -6.33
C ASN A 213 -28.41 4.95 -7.27
N ARG A 214 -27.18 4.70 -7.74
CA ARG A 214 -26.87 3.59 -8.65
C ARG A 214 -26.59 2.28 -7.92
N LYS A 215 -26.05 2.34 -6.70
CA LYS A 215 -25.71 1.21 -5.85
C LYS A 215 -26.48 1.29 -4.52
N PRO A 216 -27.82 1.12 -4.53
CA PRO A 216 -28.64 1.33 -3.33
C PRO A 216 -28.39 0.32 -2.20
N ASP A 217 -27.72 -0.79 -2.51
CA ASP A 217 -27.38 -1.84 -1.54
C ASP A 217 -26.00 -1.60 -0.87
N ILE A 218 -25.26 -0.56 -1.29
CA ILE A 218 -23.96 -0.18 -0.73
C ILE A 218 -24.13 1.06 0.16
N ASN A 219 -23.50 1.05 1.33
CA ASN A 219 -23.39 2.22 2.18
C ASN A 219 -22.31 3.18 1.64
N VAL A 220 -22.74 4.28 1.03
CA VAL A 220 -21.84 5.29 0.48
C VAL A 220 -21.54 6.37 1.51
N ILE A 221 -20.26 6.54 1.84
CA ILE A 221 -19.74 7.50 2.80
C ILE A 221 -19.05 8.63 2.03
N GLY A 222 -19.66 9.82 2.05
CA GLY A 222 -19.09 11.02 1.43
C GLY A 222 -18.05 11.70 2.33
N ILE A 223 -16.88 12.03 1.76
CA ILE A 223 -15.84 12.83 2.41
C ILE A 223 -15.54 14.11 1.62
N LYS A 224 -15.00 15.12 2.30
CA LYS A 224 -14.81 16.49 1.78
C LYS A 224 -13.44 16.75 1.19
#